data_AF-S4R705-F1
#
_entry.id   AF-S4R705-F1
#
_cell.length_a   1.000
_cell.length_b   1.000
_cell.length_c   1.000
_cell.angle_alpha   90.00
_cell.angle_beta   90.00
_cell.angle_gamma   90.00
#
_symmetry.space_group_name_H-M   'P 1'
#
loop_
_entity.id
_entity.type
_entity.pdbx_description
1 polymer ?
#
loop_
_entity_poly.entity_id
_entity_poly.type
_entity_poly.pdbx_seq_one_letter_code
_entity_poly.pdbx_strand_id
1 'polypeptide(L)'
;LRTPLCVSYAGLSLKELVANRRISDYRVVHMAEDATFLQSNQTLKEAVRWLASRCPAPPPLCCDSVRGFLEEGVCREFGSRFYPDQAARRRAQAGPQSPQAIVELYNGVIRHLAAVACSASLAALSWPPAEFSRGSRAEALPPHLGWNSPRHLRWLEAVLLGFQLPPPPQEGYAADWSTVDDALEKYVPRVASVESRPVLLSNLARILKRAGMERDANRGACGGGEDEDEEEEEEERRLGVRCAVPWDELLDCCVGHKLSECFLEMERVSPDALSEEGDALVYYLERDLHSYRPPAAWEEAQAAT
;
A
#
# COMPACT_ATOMS: atom_id res chain seq x y z
N LEU A 1 -28.02 -47.97 12.36
CA LEU A 1 -26.88 -48.43 11.54
C LEU A 1 -25.62 -47.78 12.11
N ARG A 2 -24.92 -48.50 12.99
CA ARG A 2 -23.63 -48.08 13.56
C ARG A 2 -22.57 -48.51 12.56
N THR A 3 -21.93 -47.56 11.88
CA THR A 3 -20.72 -47.81 11.09
C THR A 3 -19.52 -47.57 11.99
N PRO A 4 -18.79 -48.61 12.41
CA PRO A 4 -17.48 -48.42 13.02
C PRO A 4 -16.51 -47.95 11.93
N LEU A 5 -16.02 -46.72 12.07
CA LEU A 5 -14.95 -46.19 11.24
C LEU A 5 -13.62 -46.65 11.86
N CYS A 6 -13.16 -47.84 11.45
CA CYS A 6 -11.79 -48.28 11.69
C CYS A 6 -10.89 -47.62 10.65
N VAL A 7 -10.31 -46.46 10.99
CA VAL A 7 -9.31 -45.83 10.13
C VAL A 7 -8.02 -46.63 10.28
N SER A 8 -7.81 -47.59 9.38
CA SER A 8 -6.55 -48.33 9.32
C SER A 8 -5.40 -47.36 9.02
N TYR A 9 -4.32 -47.50 9.79
CA TYR A 9 -3.07 -46.72 9.72
C TYR A 9 -2.49 -46.59 8.29
N ALA A 10 -2.83 -47.51 7.39
CA ALA A 10 -2.37 -47.54 6.01
C ALA A 10 -2.95 -46.42 5.13
N GLY A 11 -4.09 -45.80 5.50
CA GLY A 11 -4.76 -44.80 4.65
C GLY A 11 -4.25 -43.37 4.79
N LEU A 12 -3.45 -43.06 5.81
CA LEU A 12 -3.07 -41.68 6.15
C LEU A 12 -1.69 -41.25 5.63
N SER A 13 -0.93 -42.15 4.97
CA SER A 13 0.39 -41.89 4.37
C SER A 13 1.30 -40.92 5.18
N LEU A 14 1.31 -41.04 6.51
CA LEU A 14 1.94 -40.06 7.40
C LEU A 14 3.44 -39.90 7.11
N LYS A 15 4.11 -40.98 6.72
CA LYS A 15 5.53 -40.96 6.31
C LYS A 15 5.76 -40.12 5.05
N GLU A 16 4.86 -40.19 4.07
CA GLU A 16 4.93 -39.37 2.85
C GLU A 16 4.64 -37.90 3.17
N LEU A 17 3.72 -37.63 4.10
CA LEU A 17 3.43 -36.26 4.55
C LEU A 17 4.63 -35.62 5.25
N VAL A 18 5.39 -36.38 6.06
CA VAL A 18 6.66 -35.92 6.65
C VAL A 18 7.72 -35.72 5.56
N ALA A 19 7.88 -36.68 4.65
CA ALA A 19 8.86 -36.59 3.56
C ALA A 19 8.63 -35.37 2.66
N ASN A 20 7.36 -35.04 2.40
CA ASN A 20 6.94 -33.89 1.62
C ASN A 20 6.83 -32.59 2.45
N ARG A 21 7.32 -32.58 3.70
CA ARG A 21 7.29 -31.45 4.64
C ARG A 21 5.89 -30.83 4.83
N ARG A 22 4.83 -31.63 4.69
CA ARG A 22 3.45 -31.19 4.96
C ARG A 22 3.09 -31.26 6.44
N ILE A 23 3.74 -32.17 7.18
CA ILE A 23 3.68 -32.24 8.65
C ILE A 23 5.10 -32.35 9.21
N SER A 24 5.33 -31.74 10.37
CA SER A 24 6.65 -31.70 11.01
C SER A 24 7.03 -33.05 11.61
N ASP A 25 6.08 -33.69 12.30
CA ASP A 25 6.25 -34.94 13.02
C ASP A 25 4.87 -35.57 13.28
N TYR A 26 4.82 -36.86 13.61
CA TYR A 26 3.59 -37.50 14.03
C TYR A 26 3.86 -38.52 15.16
N ARG A 27 2.89 -38.64 16.07
CA ARG A 27 2.87 -39.70 17.08
C ARG A 27 1.53 -40.40 17.01
N VAL A 28 1.55 -41.72 16.85
CA VAL A 28 0.34 -42.52 16.92
C VAL A 28 0.14 -43.00 18.34
N VAL A 29 -1.07 -42.77 18.84
CA VAL A 29 -1.47 -43.09 20.20
C VAL A 29 -2.60 -44.09 20.11
N HIS A 30 -2.35 -45.32 20.58
CA HIS A 30 -3.35 -46.37 20.62
C HIS A 30 -4.12 -46.28 21.93
N MET A 31 -5.44 -46.18 21.84
CA MET A 31 -6.33 -46.26 23.00
C MET A 31 -6.89 -47.68 23.06
N ALA A 32 -6.69 -48.37 24.19
CA ALA A 32 -7.27 -49.70 24.37
C ALA A 32 -8.80 -49.60 24.49
N GLU A 33 -9.53 -50.54 23.89
CA GLU A 33 -11.01 -50.57 23.95
C GLU A 33 -11.53 -50.71 25.39
N ASP A 34 -10.73 -51.29 26.28
CA ASP A 34 -11.08 -51.57 27.69
C ASP A 34 -10.55 -50.50 28.66
N ALA A 35 -9.96 -49.42 28.15
CA ALA A 35 -9.28 -48.43 28.98
C ALA A 35 -10.28 -47.70 29.90
N THR A 36 -9.91 -47.57 31.19
CA THR A 36 -10.68 -46.75 32.12
C THR A 36 -10.67 -45.29 31.68
N PHE A 37 -11.72 -44.53 32.03
CA PHE A 37 -11.80 -43.09 31.71
C PHE A 37 -10.54 -42.33 32.14
N LEU A 38 -9.95 -42.67 33.29
CA LEU A 38 -8.73 -42.05 33.82
C LEU A 38 -7.51 -42.29 32.90
N GLN A 39 -7.31 -43.53 32.44
CA GLN A 39 -6.20 -43.90 31.54
C GLN A 39 -6.35 -43.23 30.17
N SER A 40 -7.57 -43.18 29.64
CA SER A 40 -7.90 -42.48 28.40
C SER A 40 -7.62 -40.98 28.49
N ASN A 41 -8.01 -40.35 29.60
CA ASN A 41 -7.77 -38.92 29.82
C ASN A 41 -6.27 -38.60 29.96
N GLN A 42 -5.50 -39.44 30.66
CA GLN A 42 -4.07 -39.23 30.83
C GLN A 42 -3.31 -39.37 29.50
N THR A 43 -3.66 -40.38 28.71
CA THR A 43 -3.11 -40.61 27.38
C THR A 43 -3.41 -39.43 26.45
N LEU A 44 -4.65 -38.92 26.49
CA LEU A 44 -5.06 -37.76 25.68
C LEU A 44 -4.34 -36.47 26.12
N LYS A 45 -4.16 -36.26 27.43
CA LYS A 45 -3.36 -35.15 27.97
C LYS A 45 -1.90 -35.21 27.51
N GLU A 46 -1.29 -36.39 27.52
CA GLU A 46 0.09 -36.56 27.04
C GLU A 46 0.22 -36.32 25.53
N ALA A 47 -0.76 -36.78 24.74
CA ALA A 47 -0.80 -36.50 23.31
C ALA A 47 -0.94 -34.99 23.02
N VAL A 48 -1.83 -34.31 23.74
CA VAL A 48 -2.01 -32.85 23.61
C VAL A 48 -0.76 -32.09 24.05
N ARG A 49 -0.11 -32.48 25.16
CA ARG A 49 1.17 -31.88 25.58
C ARG A 49 2.28 -32.06 24.53
N TRP A 50 2.33 -33.23 23.90
CA TRP A 50 3.28 -33.49 22.82
C TRP A 50 3.00 -32.65 21.58
N LEU A 51 1.73 -32.48 21.18
CA LEU A 51 1.36 -31.58 20.08
C LEU A 51 1.74 -30.13 20.42
N ALA A 52 1.44 -29.67 21.64
CA ALA A 52 1.76 -28.32 22.07
C ALA A 52 3.28 -28.03 22.09
N SER A 53 4.11 -29.01 22.44
CA SER A 53 5.57 -28.86 22.44
C SER A 53 6.21 -28.89 21.04
N ARG A 54 5.47 -29.34 20.03
CA ARG A 54 5.90 -29.43 18.63
C ARG A 54 5.23 -28.41 17.72
N CYS A 55 4.35 -27.56 18.27
CA CYS A 55 3.68 -26.52 17.52
C CYS A 55 4.69 -25.46 17.04
N PRO A 56 4.82 -25.21 15.72
CA PRO A 56 5.71 -24.17 15.22
C PRO A 56 5.27 -22.80 15.75
N ALA A 57 6.22 -21.88 15.88
CA ALA A 57 5.87 -20.51 16.20
C ALA A 57 4.97 -19.94 15.08
N PRO A 58 3.85 -19.28 15.41
CA PRO A 58 3.02 -18.65 14.40
C PRO A 58 3.82 -17.62 13.60
N PRO A 59 3.59 -17.47 12.29
CA PRO A 59 4.11 -16.34 11.55
C PRO A 59 3.61 -15.01 12.17
N PRO A 60 4.44 -13.96 12.17
CA PRO A 60 4.05 -12.64 12.67
C PRO A 60 3.13 -11.95 11.66
N LEU A 61 1.87 -12.39 11.60
CA LEU A 61 0.84 -11.78 10.77
C LEU A 61 0.26 -10.55 11.45
N CYS A 62 0.26 -9.45 10.72
CA CYS A 62 -0.44 -8.22 11.06
C CYS A 62 -1.79 -8.19 10.36
N CYS A 63 -2.71 -7.41 10.91
CA CYS A 63 -4.04 -7.16 10.36
C CYS A 63 -4.36 -5.68 10.50
N ASP A 64 -4.80 -5.06 9.42
CA ASP A 64 -5.24 -3.67 9.39
C ASP A 64 -6.38 -3.51 8.37
N SER A 65 -7.13 -2.42 8.48
CA SER A 65 -7.99 -1.97 7.39
C SER A 65 -7.14 -1.63 6.17
N VAL A 66 -7.68 -1.83 4.96
CA VAL A 66 -6.99 -1.41 3.72
C VAL A 66 -6.66 0.08 3.76
N ARG A 67 -7.55 0.89 4.37
CA ARG A 67 -7.34 2.32 4.59
C ARG A 67 -6.10 2.60 5.43
N GLY A 68 -6.06 2.07 6.65
CA GLY A 68 -4.93 2.25 7.57
C GLY A 68 -3.62 1.74 6.95
N PHE A 69 -3.66 0.57 6.31
CA PHE A 69 -2.51 -0.01 5.63
C PHE A 69 -1.93 0.88 4.53
N LEU A 70 -2.80 1.46 3.69
CA LEU A 70 -2.38 2.36 2.61
C LEU A 70 -1.93 3.73 3.13
N GLU A 71 -2.67 4.34 4.05
CA GLU A 71 -2.32 5.64 4.62
C GLU A 71 -0.98 5.59 5.34
N GLU A 72 -0.78 4.60 6.22
CA GLU A 72 0.48 4.41 6.95
C GLU A 72 1.63 4.07 5.99
N GLY A 73 1.38 3.18 5.03
CA GLY A 73 2.39 2.79 4.03
C GLY A 73 2.84 3.96 3.15
N VAL A 74 1.90 4.80 2.68
CA VAL A 74 2.19 5.99 1.89
C VAL A 74 2.86 7.06 2.74
N CYS A 75 2.38 7.32 3.95
CA CYS A 75 3.02 8.25 4.88
C CYS A 75 4.48 7.86 5.14
N ARG A 76 4.72 6.58 5.43
CA ARG A 76 6.05 6.07 5.75
C ARG A 76 7.00 6.05 4.56
N GLU A 77 6.58 5.60 3.38
CA GLU A 77 7.50 5.40 2.26
C GLU A 77 7.54 6.57 1.26
N PHE A 78 6.40 7.19 0.98
CA PHE A 78 6.33 8.38 0.12
C PHE A 78 6.60 9.64 0.94
N GLY A 79 5.87 9.85 2.04
CA GLY A 79 5.97 11.07 2.85
C GLY A 79 7.36 11.31 3.44
N SER A 80 8.01 10.25 3.95
CA SER A 80 9.37 10.34 4.51
C SER A 80 10.45 10.72 3.49
N ARG A 81 10.15 10.64 2.19
CA ARG A 81 11.08 10.96 1.10
C ARG A 81 10.71 12.27 0.42
N PHE A 82 9.44 12.42 0.09
CA PHE A 82 8.91 13.55 -0.65
C PHE A 82 8.99 14.86 0.14
N TYR A 83 8.53 14.89 1.39
CA TYR A 83 8.52 16.15 2.15
C TYR A 83 9.91 16.66 2.54
N PRO A 84 10.88 15.80 2.94
CA PRO A 84 12.26 16.25 3.16
C PRO A 84 12.94 16.75 1.89
N ASP A 85 12.72 16.07 0.75
CA ASP A 85 13.20 16.50 -0.57
C ASP A 85 12.63 17.88 -0.95
N GLN A 86 11.31 18.04 -0.89
CA GLN A 86 10.64 19.30 -1.15
C GLN A 86 11.15 20.43 -0.24
N ALA A 87 11.35 20.15 1.05
CA ALA A 87 11.87 21.13 2.00
C ALA A 87 13.34 21.48 1.73
N ALA A 88 14.16 20.52 1.28
CA ALA A 88 15.55 20.75 0.89
C ALA A 88 15.62 21.63 -0.37
N ARG A 89 14.81 21.32 -1.39
CA ARG A 89 14.70 22.12 -2.62
C ARG A 89 14.24 23.54 -2.35
N ARG A 90 13.18 23.72 -1.55
CA ARG A 90 12.72 25.05 -1.12
C ARG A 90 13.82 25.85 -0.40
N ARG A 91 14.62 25.20 0.46
CA ARG A 91 15.77 25.83 1.15
C ARG A 91 16.89 26.21 0.18
N ALA A 92 17.15 25.38 -0.82
CA ALA A 92 18.13 25.63 -1.87
C ALA A 92 17.63 26.61 -2.96
N GLN A 93 16.38 27.08 -2.86
CA GLN A 93 15.69 27.81 -3.93
C GLN A 93 15.72 27.06 -5.27
N ALA A 94 15.71 25.73 -5.22
CA ALA A 94 15.60 24.89 -6.41
C ALA A 94 14.14 24.80 -6.88
N GLY A 95 13.96 24.49 -8.16
CA GLY A 95 12.65 24.29 -8.77
C GLY A 95 11.86 23.08 -8.22
N PRO A 96 10.61 22.92 -8.70
CA PRO A 96 9.78 21.74 -8.41
C PRO A 96 10.44 20.46 -8.93
N GLN A 97 10.14 19.32 -8.31
CA GLN A 97 10.67 18.04 -8.77
C GLN A 97 10.02 17.62 -10.08
N SER A 98 10.69 16.75 -10.83
CA SER A 98 10.10 16.14 -12.03
C SER A 98 8.75 15.48 -11.71
N PRO A 99 7.67 15.81 -12.43
CA PRO A 99 6.36 15.16 -12.28
C PRO A 99 6.45 13.64 -12.41
N GLN A 100 7.33 13.16 -13.30
CA GLN A 100 7.56 11.74 -13.51
C GLN A 100 8.16 11.08 -12.27
N ALA A 101 9.17 11.69 -11.65
CA ALA A 101 9.80 11.15 -10.45
C ALA A 101 8.81 11.07 -9.27
N ILE A 102 7.95 12.09 -9.08
CA ILE A 102 6.94 12.10 -8.02
C ILE A 102 5.90 10.99 -8.24
N VAL A 103 5.36 10.87 -9.45
CA VAL A 103 4.38 9.82 -9.79
C VAL A 103 4.99 8.43 -9.66
N GLU A 104 6.23 8.24 -10.10
CA GLU A 104 6.93 6.96 -9.97
C GLU A 104 7.20 6.58 -8.53
N LEU A 105 7.61 7.54 -7.68
CA LEU A 105 7.79 7.31 -6.25
C LEU A 105 6.49 6.81 -5.62
N TYR A 106 5.39 7.54 -5.80
CA TYR A 106 4.08 7.17 -5.27
C TYR A 106 3.62 5.80 -5.78
N ASN A 107 3.63 5.59 -7.11
CA ASN A 107 3.22 4.32 -7.69
C ASN A 107 4.13 3.16 -7.28
N GLY A 108 5.41 3.44 -7.01
CA GLY A 108 6.36 2.49 -6.45
C GLY A 108 5.92 2.01 -5.08
N VAL A 109 5.51 2.92 -4.21
CA VAL A 109 4.97 2.58 -2.89
C VAL A 109 3.70 1.75 -3.01
N ILE A 110 2.75 2.14 -3.86
CA ILE A 110 1.50 1.38 -4.06
C ILE A 110 1.79 -0.05 -4.55
N ARG A 111 2.69 -0.21 -5.53
CA ARG A 111 3.12 -1.53 -6.02
C ARG A 111 3.77 -2.38 -4.93
N HIS A 112 4.60 -1.77 -4.08
CA HIS A 112 5.21 -2.45 -2.94
C HIS A 112 4.17 -2.92 -1.92
N LEU A 113 3.26 -2.03 -1.51
CA LEU A 113 2.18 -2.36 -0.58
C LEU A 113 1.29 -3.48 -1.12
N ALA A 114 0.96 -3.44 -2.42
CA ALA A 114 0.24 -4.51 -3.09
C ALA A 114 1.00 -5.86 -3.06
N ALA A 115 2.31 -5.84 -3.34
CA ALA A 115 3.15 -7.04 -3.30
C ALA A 115 3.26 -7.64 -1.89
N VAL A 116 3.31 -6.80 -0.86
CA VAL A 116 3.31 -7.23 0.54
C VAL A 116 1.97 -7.84 0.95
N ALA A 117 0.86 -7.15 0.65
CA ALA A 117 -0.50 -7.58 0.96
C ALA A 117 -0.96 -8.83 0.19
N CYS A 118 -0.38 -9.06 -1.00
CA CYS A 118 -0.76 -10.15 -1.90
C CYS A 118 0.35 -11.19 -2.07
N SER A 119 1.29 -11.25 -1.12
CA SER A 119 2.44 -12.14 -1.19
C SER A 119 2.03 -13.61 -1.29
N ALA A 120 2.71 -14.36 -2.16
CA ALA A 120 2.48 -15.81 -2.31
C ALA A 120 2.72 -16.58 -1.00
N SER A 121 3.51 -16.02 -0.07
CA SER A 121 3.72 -16.60 1.26
C SER A 121 2.43 -16.65 2.08
N LEU A 122 1.50 -15.72 1.88
CA LEU A 122 0.20 -15.69 2.58
C LEU A 122 -0.71 -16.83 2.11
N ALA A 123 -0.70 -17.14 0.81
CA ALA A 123 -1.45 -18.25 0.24
C ALA A 123 -0.97 -19.63 0.74
N ALA A 124 0.28 -19.71 1.21
CA ALA A 124 0.85 -20.93 1.79
C ALA A 124 0.44 -21.16 3.26
N LEU A 125 -0.21 -20.18 3.90
CA LEU A 125 -0.64 -20.28 5.28
C LEU A 125 -1.90 -21.15 5.40
N SER A 126 -1.93 -22.02 6.41
CA SER A 126 -3.13 -22.81 6.72
C SER A 126 -4.19 -21.93 7.38
N TRP A 127 -5.46 -22.14 7.02
CA TRP A 127 -6.58 -21.63 7.80
C TRP A 127 -6.99 -22.64 8.89
N PRO A 128 -7.26 -22.20 10.13
CA PRO A 128 -6.99 -20.88 10.67
C PRO A 128 -5.48 -20.72 10.93
N PRO A 129 -4.92 -19.51 10.78
CA PRO A 129 -3.55 -19.25 11.19
C PRO A 129 -3.32 -19.64 12.65
N ALA A 130 -2.11 -20.14 12.97
CA ALA A 130 -1.77 -20.55 14.33
C ALA A 130 -1.90 -19.37 15.34
N GLU A 131 -1.89 -18.13 14.86
CA GLU A 131 -2.13 -16.90 15.63
C GLU A 131 -3.47 -16.85 16.38
N PHE A 132 -4.52 -17.58 15.94
CA PHE A 132 -5.83 -17.59 16.61
C PHE A 132 -5.84 -18.29 17.99
N SER A 133 -4.68 -18.70 18.49
CA SER A 133 -4.53 -19.40 19.78
C SER A 133 -3.62 -18.71 20.79
N ARG A 134 -3.00 -17.56 20.45
CA ARG A 134 -2.08 -16.83 21.35
C ARG A 134 -2.36 -15.32 21.31
N GLY A 135 -3.25 -14.87 22.19
CA GLY A 135 -3.79 -13.51 22.21
C GLY A 135 -2.80 -12.36 22.30
N SER A 136 -3.22 -11.25 21.68
CA SER A 136 -3.01 -9.86 22.15
C SER A 136 -4.16 -8.95 21.69
N ARG A 137 -4.98 -9.38 20.71
CA ARG A 137 -6.31 -8.81 20.44
C ARG A 137 -7.33 -9.92 20.68
N ALA A 138 -7.82 -10.05 21.91
CA ALA A 138 -8.81 -11.05 22.30
C ALA A 138 -10.20 -10.86 21.62
N GLU A 139 -10.29 -9.89 20.70
CA GLU A 139 -11.51 -9.43 20.04
C GLU A 139 -11.40 -9.43 18.50
N ALA A 140 -10.23 -9.76 17.92
CA ALA A 140 -10.10 -9.83 16.47
C ALA A 140 -10.80 -11.09 15.94
N LEU A 141 -11.94 -10.89 15.28
CA LEU A 141 -12.66 -11.93 14.54
C LEU A 141 -11.69 -12.72 13.66
N PRO A 142 -11.87 -14.05 13.55
CA PRO A 142 -11.08 -14.84 12.63
C PRO A 142 -11.27 -14.30 11.20
N PRO A 143 -10.21 -14.27 10.37
CA PRO A 143 -10.32 -13.87 8.99
C PRO A 143 -11.34 -14.76 8.30
N HIS A 144 -12.10 -14.16 7.39
CA HIS A 144 -13.03 -14.91 6.57
C HIS A 144 -12.31 -16.07 5.86
N LEU A 145 -13.00 -17.19 5.65
CA LEU A 145 -12.41 -18.47 5.21
C LEU A 145 -11.56 -18.35 3.92
N GLY A 146 -11.84 -17.35 3.07
CA GLY A 146 -11.20 -17.14 1.78
C GLY A 146 -10.11 -16.06 1.76
N TRP A 147 -9.70 -15.49 2.89
CA TRP A 147 -8.80 -14.32 2.95
C TRP A 147 -7.46 -14.54 2.25
N ASN A 148 -6.89 -15.74 2.35
CA ASN A 148 -5.65 -16.10 1.67
C ASN A 148 -5.86 -16.95 0.42
N SER A 149 -7.10 -17.01 -0.08
CA SER A 149 -7.38 -17.71 -1.33
C SER A 149 -6.71 -16.98 -2.50
N PRO A 150 -6.17 -17.68 -3.51
CA PRO A 150 -5.58 -17.04 -4.70
C PRO A 150 -6.57 -16.17 -5.48
N ARG A 151 -7.88 -16.36 -5.28
CA ARG A 151 -8.92 -15.50 -5.86
C ARG A 151 -9.02 -14.18 -5.10
N HIS A 152 -9.03 -14.23 -3.77
CA HIS A 152 -9.10 -13.01 -2.95
C HIS A 152 -7.83 -12.17 -3.10
N LEU A 153 -6.64 -12.79 -3.04
CA LEU A 153 -5.37 -12.05 -3.18
C LEU A 153 -5.26 -11.35 -4.54
N ARG A 154 -5.71 -11.98 -5.64
CA ARG A 154 -5.73 -11.32 -6.96
C ARG A 154 -6.73 -10.17 -7.04
N TRP A 155 -7.88 -10.31 -6.37
CA TRP A 155 -8.85 -9.23 -6.28
C TRP A 155 -8.27 -8.05 -5.47
N LEU A 156 -7.67 -8.33 -4.32
CA LEU A 156 -7.04 -7.33 -3.47
C LEU A 156 -5.89 -6.62 -4.20
N GLU A 157 -5.06 -7.36 -4.93
CA GLU A 157 -4.00 -6.80 -5.77
C GLU A 157 -4.57 -5.81 -6.80
N ALA A 158 -5.64 -6.20 -7.50
CA ALA A 158 -6.28 -5.32 -8.48
C ALA A 158 -6.86 -4.04 -7.83
N VAL A 159 -7.44 -4.17 -6.63
CA VAL A 159 -7.94 -3.02 -5.86
C VAL A 159 -6.80 -2.10 -5.45
N LEU A 160 -5.75 -2.62 -4.81
CA LEU A 160 -4.60 -1.85 -4.35
C LEU A 160 -3.87 -1.16 -5.51
N LEU A 161 -3.66 -1.86 -6.63
CA LEU A 161 -3.04 -1.27 -7.81
C LEU A 161 -3.91 -0.20 -8.49
N GLY A 162 -5.22 -0.19 -8.24
CA GLY A 162 -6.15 0.86 -8.69
C GLY A 162 -5.91 2.23 -8.03
N PHE A 163 -5.18 2.27 -6.91
CA PHE A 163 -4.78 3.52 -6.25
C PHE A 163 -3.63 4.24 -6.98
N GLN A 164 -2.99 3.61 -7.97
CA GLN A 164 -1.90 4.26 -8.71
C GLN A 164 -2.38 5.51 -9.44
N LEU A 165 -1.50 6.51 -9.50
CA LEU A 165 -1.68 7.67 -10.33
C LEU A 165 -1.35 7.35 -11.80
N PRO A 166 -2.10 7.91 -12.75
CA PRO A 166 -1.75 7.83 -14.16
C PRO A 166 -0.40 8.53 -14.44
N PRO A 167 0.29 8.18 -15.53
CA PRO A 167 1.48 8.91 -15.98
C PRO A 167 1.20 10.42 -16.06
N PRO A 168 2.13 11.26 -15.57
CA PRO A 168 1.94 12.70 -15.48
C PRO A 168 1.72 13.32 -16.86
N PRO A 169 1.21 14.57 -16.92
CA PRO A 169 1.22 15.34 -18.15
C PRO A 169 2.66 15.44 -18.71
N GLN A 170 2.84 15.30 -20.02
CA GLN A 170 4.16 15.24 -20.66
C GLN A 170 5.05 16.46 -20.36
N GLU A 171 6.37 16.28 -20.33
CA GLU A 171 7.36 17.32 -19.97
C GLU A 171 7.35 18.55 -20.88
N GLY A 172 6.70 18.51 -22.05
CA GLY A 172 6.48 19.70 -22.90
C GLY A 172 5.61 20.78 -22.25
N TYR A 173 4.82 20.45 -21.22
CA TYR A 173 4.03 21.40 -20.42
C TYR A 173 4.86 22.12 -19.34
N ALA A 174 6.15 21.75 -19.16
CA ALA A 174 7.00 22.29 -18.11
C ALA A 174 7.43 23.76 -18.34
N ALA A 175 7.23 24.31 -19.54
CA ALA A 175 7.74 25.63 -19.90
C ALA A 175 6.74 26.77 -19.70
N ASP A 176 5.45 26.55 -19.98
CA ASP A 176 4.50 27.66 -20.14
C ASP A 176 3.22 27.48 -19.29
N TRP A 177 3.01 28.41 -18.34
CA TRP A 177 1.81 28.51 -17.50
C TRP A 177 0.49 28.49 -18.27
N SER A 178 0.47 28.97 -19.51
CA SER A 178 -0.71 28.99 -20.38
C SER A 178 -1.20 27.61 -20.79
N THR A 179 -0.34 26.59 -20.72
CA THR A 179 -0.64 25.22 -21.16
C THR A 179 -0.98 24.27 -20.00
N VAL A 180 -0.82 24.75 -18.76
CA VAL A 180 -1.01 23.95 -17.54
C VAL A 180 -2.48 23.64 -17.30
N ASP A 181 -3.38 24.61 -17.52
CA ASP A 181 -4.81 24.41 -17.35
C ASP A 181 -5.34 23.33 -18.31
N ASP A 182 -4.96 23.40 -19.59
CA ASP A 182 -5.29 22.39 -20.60
C ASP A 182 -4.72 21.00 -20.25
N ALA A 183 -3.51 20.96 -19.69
CA ALA A 183 -2.88 19.72 -19.26
C ALA A 183 -3.64 19.07 -18.10
N LEU A 184 -4.06 19.88 -17.12
CA LEU A 184 -4.82 19.43 -15.96
C LEU A 184 -6.25 19.03 -16.34
N GLU A 185 -6.90 19.74 -17.25
CA GLU A 185 -8.23 19.36 -17.75
C GLU A 185 -8.22 17.97 -18.39
N LYS A 186 -7.12 17.59 -19.07
CA LYS A 186 -6.93 16.25 -19.63
C LYS A 186 -6.48 15.21 -18.60
N TYR A 187 -5.77 15.63 -17.56
CA TYR A 187 -5.20 14.74 -16.55
C TYR A 187 -6.20 14.36 -15.45
N VAL A 188 -6.94 15.32 -14.92
CA VAL A 188 -7.89 15.13 -13.81
C VAL A 188 -8.93 14.03 -14.08
N PRO A 189 -9.52 13.89 -15.28
CA PRO A 189 -10.43 12.79 -15.59
C PRO A 189 -9.83 11.39 -15.46
N ARG A 190 -8.50 11.26 -15.49
CA ARG A 190 -7.76 10.00 -15.32
C ARG A 190 -7.43 9.71 -13.85
N VAL A 191 -7.43 10.73 -13.00
CA VAL A 191 -7.15 10.61 -11.56
C VAL A 191 -8.46 10.39 -10.79
N ALA A 192 -9.48 11.20 -11.11
CA ALA A 192 -10.71 11.33 -10.34
C ALA A 192 -11.97 10.83 -11.08
N SER A 193 -12.90 10.24 -10.33
CA SER A 193 -14.25 9.88 -10.75
C SER A 193 -15.06 11.10 -11.18
N VAL A 194 -16.14 10.85 -11.94
CA VAL A 194 -16.99 11.93 -12.47
C VAL A 194 -17.53 12.83 -11.36
N GLU A 195 -17.87 12.25 -10.21
CA GLU A 195 -18.47 12.93 -9.07
C GLU A 195 -17.46 13.79 -8.29
N SER A 196 -16.21 13.34 -8.18
CA SER A 196 -15.18 14.01 -7.36
C SER A 196 -14.30 14.99 -8.16
N ARG A 197 -14.33 14.92 -9.50
CA ARG A 197 -13.60 15.82 -10.42
C ARG A 197 -13.72 17.31 -10.10
N PRO A 198 -14.91 17.89 -9.81
CA PRO A 198 -15.02 19.32 -9.54
C PRO A 198 -14.26 19.75 -8.29
N VAL A 199 -14.18 18.87 -7.29
CA VAL A 199 -13.45 19.10 -6.04
C VAL A 199 -11.94 19.15 -6.33
N LEU A 200 -11.43 18.17 -7.09
CA LEU A 200 -10.03 18.15 -7.47
C LEU A 200 -9.65 19.37 -8.33
N LEU A 201 -10.45 19.69 -9.36
CA LEU A 201 -10.20 20.86 -10.22
C LEU A 201 -10.17 22.17 -9.42
N SER A 202 -11.10 22.36 -8.48
CA SER A 202 -11.14 23.55 -7.62
C SER A 202 -9.88 23.68 -6.75
N ASN A 203 -9.43 22.56 -6.16
CA ASN A 203 -8.21 22.53 -5.37
C ASN A 203 -6.96 22.83 -6.19
N LEU A 204 -6.85 22.27 -7.39
CA LEU A 204 -5.72 22.53 -8.30
C LEU A 204 -5.73 23.97 -8.80
N ALA A 205 -6.89 24.50 -9.20
CA ALA A 205 -7.04 25.90 -9.62
C ALA A 205 -6.66 26.87 -8.50
N ARG A 206 -6.98 26.53 -7.24
CA ARG A 206 -6.55 27.32 -6.07
C ARG A 206 -5.03 27.33 -5.90
N ILE A 207 -4.37 26.18 -6.10
CA ILE A 207 -2.90 26.07 -6.03
C ILE A 207 -2.26 26.91 -7.14
N LEU A 208 -2.76 26.79 -8.38
CA LEU A 208 -2.26 27.58 -9.51
C LEU A 208 -2.46 29.07 -9.33
N LYS A 209 -3.65 29.50 -8.88
CA LYS A 209 -3.94 30.92 -8.63
C LYS A 209 -3.01 31.51 -7.57
N ARG A 210 -2.74 30.77 -6.50
CA ARG A 210 -1.78 31.20 -5.47
C ARG A 210 -0.37 31.35 -6.06
N ALA A 211 0.11 30.32 -6.76
CA ALA A 211 1.45 30.34 -7.33
C ALA A 211 1.61 31.42 -8.43
N GLY A 212 0.56 31.69 -9.20
CA GLY A 212 0.51 32.80 -10.14
C GLY A 212 0.59 34.17 -9.46
N MET A 213 -0.14 34.39 -8.36
CA MET A 213 -0.05 35.62 -7.58
C MET A 213 1.34 35.85 -6.96
N GLU A 214 1.97 34.78 -6.46
CA GLU A 214 3.33 34.83 -5.93
C GLU A 214 4.34 35.21 -7.03
N ARG A 215 4.18 34.64 -8.23
CA ARG A 215 4.95 35.02 -9.42
C ARG A 215 4.78 36.50 -9.77
N ASP A 216 3.54 36.99 -9.86
CA ASP A 216 3.26 38.37 -10.26
C ASP A 216 3.79 39.38 -9.24
N ALA A 217 3.65 39.07 -7.94
CA ALA A 217 4.20 39.88 -6.86
C ALA A 217 5.74 39.93 -6.89
N ASN A 218 6.39 38.83 -7.24
CA ASN A 218 7.85 38.77 -7.32
C ASN A 218 8.38 39.54 -8.55
N ARG A 219 7.66 39.53 -9.68
CA ARG A 219 7.95 40.40 -10.84
C ARG A 219 7.83 41.89 -10.48
N GLY A 220 6.76 42.27 -9.77
CA GLY A 220 6.51 43.66 -9.37
C GLY A 220 7.47 44.20 -8.29
N ALA A 221 8.19 43.34 -7.58
CA ALA A 221 9.19 43.74 -6.58
C ALA A 221 10.60 43.95 -7.16
N CYS A 222 10.86 43.45 -8.37
CA CYS A 222 12.17 43.51 -9.04
C CYS A 222 12.27 44.54 -10.18
N GLY A 223 11.16 45.02 -10.76
CA GLY A 223 11.18 45.94 -11.91
C GLY A 223 10.73 47.36 -11.60
N GLY A 224 11.68 48.27 -11.44
CA GLY A 224 11.45 49.73 -11.31
C GLY A 224 12.26 50.57 -12.30
N GLY A 225 12.77 49.99 -13.39
CA GLY A 225 13.51 50.71 -14.43
C GLY A 225 13.14 50.16 -15.81
N GLU A 226 12.60 51.02 -16.67
CA GLU A 226 11.95 50.68 -17.94
C GLU A 226 12.91 50.28 -19.09
N ASP A 227 14.16 49.87 -18.82
CA ASP A 227 15.19 49.73 -19.89
C ASP A 227 16.15 48.51 -19.77
N GLU A 228 15.95 47.53 -18.87
CA GLU A 228 16.86 46.36 -18.70
C GLU A 228 16.19 44.97 -18.91
N ASP A 229 14.99 44.94 -19.50
CA ASP A 229 14.09 43.78 -19.46
C ASP A 229 14.54 42.54 -20.28
N GLU A 230 15.34 42.68 -21.35
CA GLU A 230 15.66 41.54 -22.22
C GLU A 230 16.78 40.63 -21.68
N GLU A 231 17.80 41.18 -21.00
CA GLU A 231 18.92 40.40 -20.47
C GLU A 231 18.56 39.71 -19.14
N GLU A 232 17.77 40.37 -18.28
CA GLU A 232 17.25 39.77 -17.04
C GLU A 232 16.21 38.67 -17.31
N GLU A 233 15.34 38.82 -18.32
CA GLU A 233 14.42 37.74 -18.72
C GLU A 233 15.15 36.53 -19.31
N GLU A 234 16.27 36.73 -20.01
CA GLU A 234 17.11 35.65 -20.53
C GLU A 234 17.88 34.94 -19.40
N GLU A 235 18.33 35.69 -18.38
CA GLU A 235 18.99 35.14 -17.19
C GLU A 235 18.01 34.44 -16.23
N GLU A 236 16.78 34.95 -16.05
CA GLU A 236 15.71 34.26 -15.31
C GLU A 236 15.24 32.99 -16.03
N ARG A 237 15.19 33.00 -17.39
CA ARG A 237 14.98 31.79 -18.19
C ARG A 237 16.14 30.80 -18.04
N ARG A 238 17.38 31.27 -17.96
CA ARG A 238 18.58 30.43 -17.75
C ARG A 238 18.66 29.88 -16.32
N LEU A 239 18.19 30.63 -15.33
CA LEU A 239 18.19 30.24 -13.92
C LEU A 239 16.97 29.40 -13.53
N GLY A 240 15.86 29.41 -14.28
CA GLY A 240 14.73 28.46 -14.14
C GLY A 240 14.01 28.44 -12.79
N VAL A 241 14.39 29.32 -11.86
CA VAL A 241 14.20 29.12 -10.42
C VAL A 241 12.98 29.87 -9.85
N ARG A 242 12.38 30.82 -10.58
CA ARG A 242 11.33 31.69 -9.99
C ARG A 242 9.94 31.63 -10.63
N CYS A 243 9.73 30.86 -11.70
CA CYS A 243 8.44 30.79 -12.40
C CYS A 243 8.05 29.37 -12.86
N ALA A 244 8.57 28.32 -12.22
CA ALA A 244 8.19 26.96 -12.57
C ALA A 244 6.82 26.59 -11.98
N VAL A 245 6.03 25.81 -12.72
CA VAL A 245 4.71 25.30 -12.32
C VAL A 245 4.85 24.48 -11.02
N PRO A 246 3.98 24.65 -10.00
CA PRO A 246 4.14 24.03 -8.67
C PRO A 246 3.76 22.53 -8.66
N TRP A 247 4.46 21.71 -9.46
CA TRP A 247 4.16 20.30 -9.66
C TRP A 247 4.16 19.47 -8.37
N ASP A 248 5.05 19.79 -7.43
CA ASP A 248 5.07 19.13 -6.12
C ASP A 248 3.69 19.22 -5.42
N GLU A 249 3.10 20.42 -5.40
CA GLU A 249 1.83 20.66 -4.69
C GLU A 249 0.63 20.14 -5.48
N LEU A 250 0.69 20.23 -6.81
CA LEU A 250 -0.36 19.68 -7.68
C LEU A 250 -0.44 18.16 -7.55
N LEU A 251 0.70 17.46 -7.54
CA LEU A 251 0.74 16.01 -7.45
C LEU A 251 0.49 15.51 -6.03
N ASP A 252 0.98 16.19 -5.00
CA ASP A 252 0.62 15.90 -3.59
C ASP A 252 -0.91 16.01 -3.38
N CYS A 253 -1.54 17.04 -3.99
CA CYS A 253 -3.00 17.16 -4.00
C CYS A 253 -3.69 15.99 -4.73
N CYS A 254 -3.12 15.54 -5.87
CA CYS A 254 -3.65 14.38 -6.58
C CYS A 254 -3.52 13.09 -5.76
N VAL A 255 -2.39 12.89 -5.05
CA VAL A 255 -2.18 11.74 -4.16
C VAL A 255 -3.22 11.71 -3.05
N GLY A 256 -3.40 12.83 -2.34
CA GLY A 256 -4.38 12.93 -1.25
C GLY A 256 -5.81 12.70 -1.73
N HIS A 257 -6.18 13.27 -2.89
CA HIS A 257 -7.49 13.02 -3.51
C HIS A 257 -7.68 11.56 -3.89
N LYS A 258 -6.67 10.92 -4.50
CA LYS A 258 -6.74 9.54 -4.96
C LYS A 258 -6.95 8.56 -3.82
N LEU A 259 -6.21 8.74 -2.72
CA LEU A 259 -6.42 7.97 -1.49
C LEU A 259 -7.85 8.16 -0.97
N SER A 260 -8.31 9.41 -0.85
CA SER A 260 -9.63 9.73 -0.31
C SER A 260 -10.78 9.14 -1.13
N GLU A 261 -10.69 9.21 -2.46
CA GLU A 261 -11.71 8.71 -3.38
C GLU A 261 -11.78 7.19 -3.40
N CYS A 262 -10.66 6.51 -3.55
CA CYS A 262 -10.65 5.06 -3.65
C CYS A 262 -11.18 4.41 -2.35
N PHE A 263 -11.00 5.05 -1.19
CA PHE A 263 -11.64 4.56 0.04
C PHE A 263 -13.17 4.63 0.03
N LEU A 264 -13.76 5.63 -0.62
CA LEU A 264 -15.23 5.71 -0.80
C LEU A 264 -15.75 4.63 -1.76
N GLU A 265 -14.94 4.21 -2.74
CA GLU A 265 -15.27 3.10 -3.63
C GLU A 265 -15.13 1.75 -2.93
N MET A 266 -14.18 1.63 -2.00
CA MET A 266 -13.97 0.41 -1.21
C MET A 266 -15.14 0.08 -0.29
N GLU A 267 -15.86 1.08 0.24
CA GLU A 267 -17.10 0.88 1.00
C GLU A 267 -18.22 0.19 0.18
N ARG A 268 -18.07 0.11 -1.15
CA ARG A 268 -19.02 -0.51 -2.08
C ARG A 268 -18.62 -1.93 -2.52
N VAL A 269 -17.54 -2.46 -1.96
CA VAL A 269 -16.97 -3.77 -2.31
C VAL A 269 -17.81 -4.94 -1.75
N SER A 270 -17.70 -6.09 -2.42
CA SER A 270 -18.35 -7.38 -2.09
C SER A 270 -18.44 -7.69 -0.58
N PRO A 271 -19.63 -8.07 -0.06
CA PRO A 271 -19.85 -8.35 1.36
C PRO A 271 -18.98 -9.49 1.91
N ASP A 272 -18.50 -10.39 1.04
CA ASP A 272 -17.65 -11.53 1.41
C ASP A 272 -16.20 -11.14 1.82
N ALA A 273 -15.80 -9.88 1.60
CA ALA A 273 -14.45 -9.36 1.89
C ALA A 273 -14.45 -8.33 3.03
N LEU A 274 -15.61 -8.00 3.59
CA LEU A 274 -15.77 -7.02 4.66
C LEU A 274 -15.77 -7.75 6.01
N SER A 275 -15.15 -7.12 7.00
CA SER A 275 -15.32 -7.50 8.41
C SER A 275 -16.78 -7.33 8.85
N GLU A 276 -17.15 -7.84 10.03
CA GLU A 276 -18.48 -7.58 10.61
C GLU A 276 -18.77 -6.09 10.79
N GLU A 277 -17.73 -5.24 10.82
CA GLU A 277 -17.81 -3.78 10.92
C GLU A 277 -17.88 -3.08 9.56
N GLY A 278 -17.82 -3.81 8.44
CA GLY A 278 -17.94 -3.26 7.08
C GLY A 278 -16.62 -2.84 6.44
N ASP A 279 -15.49 -3.02 7.13
CA ASP A 279 -14.16 -2.66 6.61
C ASP A 279 -13.49 -3.84 5.88
N ALA A 280 -12.90 -3.57 4.71
CA ALA A 280 -12.02 -4.51 4.04
C ALA A 280 -10.67 -4.60 4.79
N LEU A 281 -10.29 -5.81 5.19
CA LEU A 281 -9.07 -6.08 5.96
C LEU A 281 -7.94 -6.60 5.07
N VAL A 282 -6.71 -6.22 5.41
CA VAL A 282 -5.47 -6.73 4.81
C VAL A 282 -4.67 -7.47 5.87
N TYR A 283 -4.11 -8.60 5.45
CA TYR A 283 -3.17 -9.38 6.25
C TYR A 283 -1.80 -9.36 5.60
N TYR A 284 -0.76 -9.13 6.38
CA TYR A 284 0.60 -9.01 5.86
C TYR A 284 1.65 -9.43 6.90
N LEU A 285 2.86 -9.73 6.44
CA LEU A 285 4.00 -10.00 7.30
C LEU A 285 4.76 -8.70 7.55
N GLU A 286 4.91 -8.31 8.81
CA GLU A 286 5.56 -7.05 9.20
C GLU A 286 6.96 -6.86 8.57
N ARG A 287 7.74 -7.95 8.51
CA ARG A 287 9.08 -7.95 7.91
C ARG A 287 9.11 -7.52 6.44
N ASP A 288 8.07 -7.85 5.67
CA ASP A 288 8.05 -7.61 4.23
C ASP A 288 7.81 -6.13 3.95
N LEU A 289 7.15 -5.44 4.90
CA LEU A 289 6.83 -4.03 4.84
C LEU A 289 8.09 -3.14 4.77
N HIS A 290 9.19 -3.55 5.41
CA HIS A 290 10.46 -2.82 5.46
C HIS A 290 11.39 -3.02 4.26
N SER A 291 10.97 -3.82 3.27
CA SER A 291 11.83 -4.17 2.12
C SER A 291 11.76 -3.17 0.95
N TYR A 292 11.01 -2.07 1.10
CA TYR A 292 10.82 -1.09 0.05
C TYR A 292 12.13 -0.42 -0.39
N ARG A 293 12.26 -0.21 -1.70
CA ARG A 293 13.31 0.63 -2.29
C ARG A 293 12.68 1.64 -3.26
N PRO A 294 13.15 2.90 -3.26
CA PRO A 294 12.64 3.90 -4.18
C PRO A 294 12.97 3.53 -5.65
N PRO A 295 12.17 3.99 -6.62
CA PRO A 295 12.47 3.81 -8.04
C PRO A 295 13.72 4.58 -8.48
N ALA A 296 14.41 4.08 -9.49
CA ALA A 296 15.60 4.73 -10.06
C ALA A 296 15.33 6.18 -10.50
N ALA A 297 14.18 6.46 -11.13
CA ALA A 297 13.83 7.81 -11.54
C ALA A 297 13.75 8.81 -10.37
N TRP A 298 13.37 8.35 -9.17
CA TRP A 298 13.40 9.19 -7.97
C TRP A 298 14.83 9.45 -7.50
N GLU A 299 15.67 8.41 -7.47
CA GLU A 299 17.08 8.54 -7.07
C GLU A 299 17.86 9.45 -8.03
N GLU A 300 17.63 9.30 -9.34
CA GLU A 300 18.22 10.14 -10.39
C GLU A 300 17.77 11.59 -10.27
N ALA A 301 16.46 11.83 -10.08
CA ALA A 301 15.91 13.17 -9.92
C ALA A 301 16.38 13.85 -8.63
N GLN A 302 16.57 13.10 -7.55
CA GLN A 302 17.15 13.60 -6.32
C GLN A 302 18.64 13.95 -6.48
N ALA A 303 19.39 13.17 -7.25
CA ALA A 303 20.81 13.45 -7.52
C ALA A 303 21.03 14.63 -8.49
N ALA A 304 20.02 14.97 -9.29
CA ALA A 304 20.03 16.10 -10.21
C ALA A 304 19.69 17.45 -9.54
N THR A 305 19.29 17.42 -8.26
CA THR A 305 18.90 18.57 -7.43
C THR A 305 20.08 19.10 -6.62
#